data_AF-A0A7C1HNJ6-F1
#
_entry.id   AF-A0A7C1HNJ6-F1
#
_cell.length_a   1.000
_cell.length_b   1.000
_cell.length_c   1.000
_cell.angle_alpha   90.00
_cell.angle_beta   90.00
_cell.angle_gamma   90.00
#
_symmetry.space_group_name_H-M   'P 1'
#
loop_
_entity.id
_entity.type
_entity.pdbx_description
1 polymer ?
#
loop_
_entity_poly.entity_id
_entity_poly.type
_entity_poly.pdbx_seq_one_letter_code
_entity_poly.pdbx_strand_id
1 'polypeptide(L)'
;MTIFSIAIIFSLFLPSVCFAFKPVARWDVVPYQRIKYGSSMKIGVIAFSKPGINRVVITPSGQGYSGGAKTVTAMTLNDRTGVYEYWTTLSAGEFTGNGAITVSAVVYDNDNNSRSLSLSLIVEGASAYSPKVAWVDATRGNDSTGTVGNQSAPYRTIGAAVAAAQTANGGSSNGNIIYLQEGTYSVSGVSANTSSEWLTITKSATADRSKVIINTGQLRTGYLKYDSVTLQSRGSGLWVATEASTRLWTNNCRKIGSGRWVSGSNPVSYSDFDNHYSTNTFTYNVDYAYNRMALVRGAEIVSIGNDAFENTPFIVNTTLTDSSNGPTTWHNDAFQIHTTGTPPPDNRIVYNYKATDLGYEGFFMRSDAGQATDNAFVNVLVEMREPPDESEQGVVFSPLMMNQGTWDHLIIWNCTFTLGTSSLNATHTNSSIVGNVFWQFLHEGTAVGDPNPAHSEPGNTNGNEYLYNHYMYVYGQGSFCTGYEGYPSNWPCPQWYAKRPDSHPTGSATIGGGVIDLKDPSLASFGAPVANSVLIDRIPFVKVPADLYGNPRIGKSDIGAIEASFSESPPDAISVPADFQLK
;
A
#
# COMPACT_ATOMS: atom_id res chain seq x y z
N MET A 1 -71.79 -31.30 14.44
CA MET A 1 -71.03 -30.10 14.83
C MET A 1 -69.59 -30.35 14.47
N THR A 2 -69.15 -29.76 13.36
CA THR A 2 -67.81 -29.94 12.79
C THR A 2 -66.94 -28.78 13.29
N ILE A 3 -65.90 -29.07 14.07
CA ILE A 3 -64.97 -28.06 14.58
C ILE A 3 -63.89 -27.86 13.52
N PHE A 4 -63.91 -26.70 12.87
CA PHE A 4 -62.82 -26.20 12.04
C PHE A 4 -61.63 -25.80 12.93
N SER A 5 -60.47 -26.41 12.71
CA SER A 5 -59.20 -25.93 13.26
C SER A 5 -58.59 -24.92 12.29
N ILE A 6 -58.46 -23.67 12.72
CA ILE A 6 -57.73 -22.62 12.00
C ILE A 6 -56.25 -22.75 12.40
N ALA A 7 -55.41 -23.15 11.45
CA ALA A 7 -53.96 -23.06 11.60
C ALA A 7 -53.53 -21.62 11.32
N ILE A 8 -53.16 -20.88 12.38
CA ILE A 8 -52.50 -19.59 12.27
C ILE A 8 -51.03 -19.85 11.93
N ILE A 9 -50.66 -19.62 10.66
CA ILE A 9 -49.27 -19.61 10.22
C ILE A 9 -48.66 -18.29 10.71
N PHE A 10 -47.90 -18.34 11.81
CA PHE A 10 -46.97 -17.26 12.16
C PHE A 10 -45.80 -17.33 11.16
N SER A 11 -45.82 -16.46 10.16
CA SER A 11 -44.60 -16.13 9.39
C SER A 11 -43.63 -15.44 10.34
N LEU A 12 -42.74 -16.21 10.95
CA LEU A 12 -41.51 -15.71 11.56
C LEU A 12 -40.68 -15.07 10.44
N PHE A 13 -40.76 -13.76 10.31
CA PHE A 13 -39.70 -12.98 9.69
C PHE A 13 -38.44 -13.20 10.54
N LEU A 14 -37.60 -14.15 10.15
CA LEU A 14 -36.24 -14.22 10.63
C LEU A 14 -35.59 -12.90 10.19
N PRO A 15 -35.14 -12.02 11.12
CA PRO A 15 -34.36 -10.87 10.72
C PRO A 15 -33.16 -11.38 9.92
N SER A 16 -32.92 -10.77 8.76
CA SER A 16 -31.67 -10.97 8.01
C SER A 16 -30.52 -10.92 9.00
N VAL A 17 -29.74 -11.98 9.08
CA VAL A 17 -28.57 -12.04 9.95
C VAL A 17 -27.65 -10.93 9.48
N CYS A 18 -27.65 -9.79 10.18
CA CYS A 18 -26.73 -8.70 9.93
C CYS A 18 -25.37 -9.23 10.38
N PHE A 19 -24.55 -9.67 9.43
CA PHE A 19 -23.19 -10.07 9.72
C PHE A 19 -22.41 -8.82 10.10
N ALA A 20 -22.08 -8.69 11.39
CA ALA A 20 -21.33 -7.55 11.91
C ALA A 20 -19.84 -7.72 11.60
N PHE A 21 -19.38 -7.22 10.45
CA PHE A 21 -17.96 -7.04 10.14
C PHE A 21 -17.51 -5.61 10.49
N LYS A 22 -16.19 -5.38 10.67
CA LYS A 22 -15.68 -4.05 11.03
C LYS A 22 -15.22 -3.31 9.77
N PRO A 23 -15.45 -2.00 9.65
CA PRO A 23 -14.83 -1.20 8.60
C PRO A 23 -13.31 -1.43 8.56
N VAL A 24 -12.73 -1.60 7.38
CA VAL A 24 -11.27 -1.65 7.19
C VAL A 24 -10.74 -0.23 7.25
N ALA A 25 -9.90 0.11 8.23
CA ALA A 25 -9.46 1.49 8.41
C ALA A 25 -8.08 1.63 9.04
N ARG A 26 -7.31 2.62 8.57
CA ARG A 26 -5.97 2.97 9.09
C ARG A 26 -5.70 4.47 9.03
N TRP A 27 -4.88 4.96 9.95
CA TRP A 27 -4.38 6.35 9.97
C TRP A 27 -3.37 6.59 8.85
N ASP A 28 -3.63 7.55 7.96
CA ASP A 28 -2.62 8.03 6.99
C ASP A 28 -1.72 9.11 7.63
N VAL A 29 -1.26 8.83 8.85
CA VAL A 29 -0.42 9.72 9.63
C VAL A 29 0.64 8.89 10.34
N VAL A 30 1.91 9.21 10.09
CA VAL A 30 3.01 8.63 10.86
C VAL A 30 2.92 9.13 12.31
N PRO A 31 2.94 8.25 13.33
CA PRO A 31 2.88 8.66 14.73
C PRO A 31 4.06 9.52 15.17
N TYR A 32 3.94 10.12 16.35
CA TYR A 32 4.98 10.93 17.01
C TYR A 32 5.44 12.15 16.20
N GLN A 33 4.61 12.59 15.25
CA GLN A 33 4.77 13.88 14.58
C GLN A 33 4.36 15.03 15.49
N ARG A 34 4.97 16.19 15.25
CA ARG A 34 4.82 17.40 16.06
C ARG A 34 3.97 18.45 15.35
N ILE A 35 2.92 18.90 16.01
CA ILE A 35 2.10 20.06 15.60
C ILE A 35 2.73 21.29 16.25
N LYS A 36 3.38 22.14 15.45
CA LYS A 36 4.17 23.28 15.94
C LYS A 36 3.29 24.40 16.47
N TYR A 37 3.83 25.20 17.39
CA TYR A 37 3.13 26.35 17.95
C TYR A 37 2.65 27.32 16.86
N GLY A 38 1.42 27.79 16.97
CA GLY A 38 0.80 28.68 15.98
C GLY A 38 0.50 28.04 14.62
N SER A 39 0.66 26.72 14.48
CA SER A 39 0.41 25.98 13.24
C SER A 39 -0.74 24.97 13.39
N SER A 40 -1.13 24.38 12.27
CA SER A 40 -2.10 23.28 12.24
C SER A 40 -1.60 22.15 11.34
N MET A 41 -2.07 20.94 11.61
CA MET A 41 -1.72 19.74 10.87
C MET A 41 -3.00 19.05 10.36
N LYS A 42 -3.05 18.75 9.06
CA LYS A 42 -4.10 17.89 8.51
C LYS A 42 -3.86 16.45 8.95
N ILE A 43 -4.88 15.77 9.45
CA ILE A 43 -4.84 14.37 9.88
C ILE A 43 -5.99 13.62 9.25
N GLY A 44 -5.75 12.41 8.74
CA GLY A 44 -6.78 11.66 8.06
C GLY A 44 -6.68 10.14 8.20
N VAL A 45 -7.82 9.52 7.90
CA VAL A 45 -8.05 8.09 7.96
C VAL A 45 -8.50 7.62 6.59
N ILE A 46 -7.88 6.57 6.08
CA ILE A 46 -8.38 5.83 4.92
C ILE A 46 -9.26 4.71 5.44
N ALA A 47 -10.47 4.61 4.91
CA ALA A 47 -11.44 3.63 5.36
C ALA A 47 -12.32 3.10 4.23
N PHE A 48 -12.58 1.80 4.26
CA PHE A 48 -13.47 1.09 3.35
C PHE A 48 -14.34 0.12 4.16
N SER A 49 -15.59 -0.05 3.74
CA SER A 49 -16.49 -1.08 4.27
C SER A 49 -17.45 -1.44 3.16
N LYS A 50 -17.90 -2.70 3.10
CA LYS A 50 -18.83 -3.16 2.07
C LYS A 50 -20.09 -2.27 1.93
N PRO A 51 -20.79 -1.85 3.02
CA PRO A 51 -21.94 -0.93 2.95
C PRO A 51 -21.58 0.51 2.56
N GLY A 52 -20.28 0.84 2.49
CA GLY A 52 -19.77 2.19 2.43
C GLY A 52 -19.58 2.81 3.82
N ILE A 53 -18.66 3.77 3.91
CA ILE A 53 -18.41 4.50 5.16
C ILE A 53 -19.43 5.63 5.31
N ASN A 54 -20.02 5.74 6.51
CA ASN A 54 -20.93 6.81 6.85
C ASN A 54 -20.18 8.06 7.33
N ARG A 55 -19.25 7.87 8.29
CA ARG A 55 -18.48 8.95 8.90
C ARG A 55 -17.26 8.45 9.66
N VAL A 56 -16.32 9.36 9.88
CA VAL A 56 -15.20 9.21 10.81
C VAL A 56 -15.29 10.31 11.86
N VAL A 57 -15.27 9.93 13.13
CA VAL A 57 -15.27 10.86 14.26
C VAL A 57 -13.88 10.86 14.90
N ILE A 58 -13.18 11.97 14.83
CA ILE A 58 -11.82 12.16 15.33
C ILE A 58 -11.87 12.97 16.64
N THR A 59 -11.30 12.41 17.70
CA THR A 59 -11.34 13.00 19.06
C THR A 59 -9.93 13.05 19.65
N PRO A 60 -9.25 14.21 19.57
CA PRO A 60 -8.01 14.46 20.30
C PRO A 60 -8.21 14.52 21.82
N SER A 61 -7.17 14.20 22.58
CA SER A 61 -7.18 14.23 24.03
C SER A 61 -5.77 14.50 24.59
N GLY A 62 -5.71 15.03 25.82
CA GLY A 62 -4.46 15.45 26.47
C GLY A 62 -4.13 16.94 26.30
N GLN A 63 -3.13 17.41 27.04
CA GLN A 63 -2.60 18.79 26.97
C GLN A 63 -3.65 19.92 27.00
N GLY A 64 -4.74 19.73 27.75
CA GLY A 64 -5.81 20.73 27.88
C GLY A 64 -6.61 20.96 26.60
N TYR A 65 -6.71 19.94 25.73
CA TYR A 65 -7.48 20.03 24.49
C TYR A 65 -8.91 20.55 24.70
N SER A 66 -9.31 21.54 23.89
CA SER A 66 -10.65 22.16 23.93
C SER A 66 -11.38 22.17 22.58
N GLY A 67 -10.81 21.57 21.53
CA GLY A 67 -11.35 21.63 20.16
C GLY A 67 -12.55 20.71 19.86
N GLY A 68 -12.97 19.86 20.82
CA GLY A 68 -14.09 18.92 20.64
C GLY A 68 -13.83 17.80 19.61
N ALA A 69 -14.86 16.99 19.33
CA ALA A 69 -14.78 15.95 18.32
C ALA A 69 -15.00 16.53 16.91
N LYS A 70 -14.28 16.00 15.92
CA LYS A 70 -14.34 16.42 14.51
C LYS A 70 -14.94 15.29 13.68
N THR A 71 -16.08 15.54 13.04
CA THR A 71 -16.77 14.53 12.20
C THR A 71 -16.54 14.81 10.72
N VAL A 72 -16.14 13.78 9.99
CA VAL A 72 -15.88 13.83 8.54
C VAL A 72 -16.74 12.77 7.87
N THR A 73 -17.55 13.15 6.87
CA THR A 73 -18.55 12.25 6.24
C THR A 73 -18.20 11.84 4.81
N ALA A 74 -17.11 12.36 4.26
CA ALA A 74 -16.66 12.01 2.91
C ALA A 74 -15.13 12.06 2.84
N MET A 75 -14.55 11.20 2.00
CA MET A 75 -13.15 11.34 1.62
C MET A 75 -13.00 12.53 0.69
N THR A 76 -11.98 13.35 0.93
CA THR A 76 -11.56 14.41 0.01
C THR A 76 -10.05 14.40 -0.09
N LEU A 77 -9.48 15.02 -1.12
CA LEU A 77 -8.03 15.09 -1.28
C LEU A 77 -7.40 15.88 -0.13
N ASN A 78 -6.51 15.23 0.62
CA ASN A 78 -5.63 15.89 1.57
C ASN A 78 -4.35 16.32 0.84
N ASP A 79 -4.23 17.62 0.54
CA ASP A 79 -3.04 18.19 -0.11
C ASP A 79 -1.71 17.95 0.65
N ARG A 80 -1.76 17.66 1.95
CA ARG A 80 -0.56 17.35 2.75
C ARG A 80 0.04 16.00 2.35
N THR A 81 -0.83 15.03 2.05
CA THR A 81 -0.44 13.63 1.79
C THR A 81 -0.61 13.24 0.33
N GLY A 82 -1.37 14.01 -0.45
CA GLY A 82 -1.74 13.67 -1.83
C GLY A 82 -2.78 12.54 -1.91
N VAL A 83 -3.49 12.25 -0.81
CA VAL A 83 -4.36 11.08 -0.67
C VAL A 83 -5.80 11.51 -0.47
N TYR A 84 -6.74 10.80 -1.08
CA TYR A 84 -8.15 10.89 -0.72
C TYR A 84 -8.40 10.17 0.59
N GLU A 85 -8.91 10.88 1.59
CA GLU A 85 -9.13 10.32 2.92
C GLU A 85 -10.16 11.13 3.72
N TYR A 86 -10.64 10.54 4.83
CA TYR A 86 -11.46 11.24 5.81
C TYR A 86 -10.54 12.09 6.68
N TRP A 87 -10.29 13.34 6.29
CA TRP A 87 -9.36 14.21 7.00
C TRP A 87 -10.00 15.45 7.62
N THR A 88 -9.34 15.95 8.64
CA THR A 88 -9.63 17.22 9.29
C THR A 88 -8.33 17.92 9.69
N THR A 89 -8.41 19.16 10.16
CA THR A 89 -7.25 19.92 10.64
C THR A 89 -7.22 19.95 12.15
N LEU A 90 -6.08 19.64 12.76
CA LEU A 90 -5.82 19.78 14.19
C LEU A 90 -4.86 20.94 14.42
N SER A 91 -5.28 21.95 15.18
CA SER A 91 -4.47 23.14 15.45
C SER A 91 -3.76 23.03 16.80
N ALA A 92 -2.52 23.50 16.87
CA ALA A 92 -1.82 23.61 18.16
C ALA A 92 -2.57 24.53 19.14
N GLY A 93 -3.25 25.57 18.64
CA GLY A 93 -4.02 26.50 19.47
C GLY A 93 -5.27 25.90 20.14
N GLU A 94 -5.63 24.66 19.80
CA GLU A 94 -6.71 23.92 20.49
C GLU A 94 -6.24 23.28 21.80
N PHE A 95 -4.96 23.45 22.17
CA PHE A 95 -4.33 22.87 23.35
C PHE A 95 -3.70 23.96 24.20
N THR A 96 -3.79 23.83 25.53
CA THR A 96 -3.17 24.79 26.47
C THR A 96 -1.82 24.32 27.00
N GLY A 97 -1.41 23.09 26.69
CA GLY A 97 -0.16 22.47 27.12
C GLY A 97 0.75 22.04 25.96
N ASN A 98 1.98 21.69 26.28
CA ASN A 98 2.95 21.10 25.36
C ASN A 98 3.15 19.62 25.69
N GLY A 99 3.36 18.78 24.67
CA GLY A 99 3.79 17.39 24.85
C GLY A 99 2.90 16.39 24.13
N ALA A 100 2.96 15.14 24.59
CA ALA A 100 2.24 14.04 23.95
C ALA A 100 0.72 14.18 24.11
N ILE A 101 0.02 13.82 23.05
CA ILE A 101 -1.44 13.73 22.94
C ILE A 101 -1.83 12.39 22.30
N THR A 102 -3.06 11.95 22.55
CA THR A 102 -3.66 10.82 21.86
C THR A 102 -4.82 11.31 21.01
N VAL A 103 -4.80 10.96 19.73
CA VAL A 103 -5.89 11.21 18.80
C VAL A 103 -6.59 9.89 18.53
N SER A 104 -7.84 9.77 18.97
CA SER A 104 -8.69 8.62 18.68
C SER A 104 -9.54 8.89 17.44
N ALA A 105 -9.83 7.86 16.66
CA ALA A 105 -10.85 7.91 15.63
C ALA A 105 -11.81 6.74 15.77
N VAL A 106 -13.10 6.99 15.52
CA VAL A 106 -14.11 5.94 15.34
C VAL A 106 -14.70 6.06 13.95
N VAL A 107 -14.48 5.04 13.13
CA VAL A 107 -15.03 4.90 11.79
C VAL A 107 -16.35 4.17 11.89
N TYR A 108 -17.41 4.71 11.28
CA TYR A 108 -18.73 4.08 11.19
C TYR A 108 -19.06 3.81 9.73
N ASP A 109 -19.52 2.60 9.40
CA ASP A 109 -20.14 2.33 8.11
C ASP A 109 -21.63 2.66 8.10
N ASN A 110 -22.27 2.47 6.94
CA ASN A 110 -23.70 2.76 6.75
C ASN A 110 -24.63 1.80 7.50
N ASP A 111 -24.13 0.65 7.95
CA ASP A 111 -24.86 -0.30 8.80
C ASP A 111 -24.56 -0.08 10.30
N ASN A 112 -23.82 1.00 10.62
CA ASN A 112 -23.42 1.40 11.96
C ASN A 112 -22.46 0.41 12.66
N ASN A 113 -21.79 -0.47 11.90
CA ASN A 113 -20.59 -1.16 12.39
C ASN A 113 -19.48 -0.14 12.59
N SER A 114 -18.51 -0.45 13.46
CA SER A 114 -17.44 0.49 13.77
C SER A 114 -16.07 -0.11 13.97
N ARG A 115 -15.05 0.71 13.66
CA ARG A 115 -13.64 0.45 13.97
C ARG A 115 -13.03 1.63 14.73
N SER A 116 -12.37 1.34 15.84
CA SER A 116 -11.64 2.34 16.63
C SER A 116 -10.15 2.32 16.27
N LEU A 117 -9.55 3.50 16.14
CA LEU A 117 -8.14 3.71 15.86
C LEU A 117 -7.52 4.67 16.88
N SER A 118 -6.21 4.59 17.08
CA SER A 118 -5.46 5.46 17.98
C SER A 118 -4.16 5.93 17.33
N LEU A 119 -3.80 7.18 17.53
CA LEU A 119 -2.61 7.83 17.00
C LEU A 119 -1.97 8.71 18.08
N SER A 120 -0.68 8.46 18.35
CA SER A 120 0.12 9.32 19.24
C SER A 120 0.75 10.45 18.45
N LEU A 121 0.63 11.69 18.93
CA LEU A 121 1.27 12.89 18.37
C LEU A 121 1.87 13.74 19.48
N ILE A 122 2.66 14.73 19.10
CA ILE A 122 3.16 15.79 20.00
C ILE A 122 2.56 17.12 19.58
N VAL A 123 2.18 17.95 20.55
CA VAL A 123 1.68 19.31 20.32
C VAL A 123 2.49 20.34 21.08
N GLU A 124 2.60 21.52 20.49
CA GLU A 124 3.12 22.74 21.11
C GLU A 124 1.97 23.74 21.33
N GLY A 125 1.05 23.44 22.24
CA GLY A 125 -0.13 24.29 22.47
C GLY A 125 0.18 25.56 23.26
N ALA A 126 1.12 25.48 24.21
CA ALA A 126 1.45 26.60 25.10
C ALA A 126 2.57 27.50 24.56
N SER A 127 3.58 26.91 23.93
CA SER A 127 4.76 27.66 23.45
C SER A 127 5.57 26.87 22.42
N ALA A 128 6.30 27.59 21.59
CA ALA A 128 7.18 27.00 20.57
C ALA A 128 8.34 26.19 21.20
N TYR A 129 8.58 24.99 20.67
CA TYR A 129 9.77 24.21 20.98
C TYR A 129 10.95 24.66 20.12
N SER A 130 12.12 24.81 20.73
CA SER A 130 13.37 25.09 20.02
C SER A 130 14.18 23.79 19.86
N PRO A 131 14.08 23.09 18.71
CA PRO A 131 14.83 21.86 18.49
C PRO A 131 16.34 22.11 18.58
N LYS A 132 17.10 21.13 19.08
CA LYS A 132 18.56 21.18 19.00
C LYS A 132 19.00 20.72 17.63
N VAL A 133 19.68 21.62 16.94
CA VAL A 133 20.08 21.47 15.55
C VAL A 133 21.59 21.42 15.44
N ALA A 134 22.14 20.47 14.69
CA ALA A 134 23.56 20.42 14.38
C ALA A 134 23.77 20.20 12.88
N TRP A 135 24.89 20.69 12.35
CA TRP A 135 25.28 20.51 10.95
C TRP A 135 26.49 19.60 10.86
N VAL A 136 26.52 18.78 9.81
CA VAL A 136 27.61 17.86 9.49
C VAL A 136 28.11 18.18 8.09
N ASP A 137 29.42 18.32 7.96
CA ASP A 137 30.11 18.47 6.68
C ASP A 137 31.37 17.60 6.71
N ALA A 138 31.40 16.55 5.89
CA ALA A 138 32.48 15.56 5.89
C ALA A 138 33.86 16.17 5.53
N THR A 139 33.88 17.31 4.83
CA THR A 139 35.11 17.93 4.32
C THR A 139 35.57 19.10 5.18
N ARG A 140 34.65 19.99 5.58
CA ARG A 140 34.96 21.23 6.31
C ARG A 140 34.72 21.11 7.81
N GLY A 141 34.00 20.09 8.25
CA GLY A 141 33.61 19.92 9.64
C GLY A 141 34.75 19.49 10.56
N ASN A 142 34.59 19.79 11.84
CA ASN A 142 35.53 19.37 12.87
C ASN A 142 34.78 18.95 14.14
N ASP A 143 34.94 17.69 14.54
CA ASP A 143 34.22 17.12 15.69
C ASP A 143 34.65 17.74 17.04
N SER A 144 35.83 18.35 17.11
CA SER A 144 36.33 19.00 18.33
C SER A 144 35.90 20.47 18.48
N THR A 145 35.59 21.15 17.38
CA THR A 145 35.23 22.59 17.37
C THR A 145 33.84 22.87 16.79
N GLY A 146 33.16 21.83 16.30
CA GLY A 146 31.79 21.90 15.83
C GLY A 146 30.85 22.37 16.95
N THR A 147 29.83 23.15 16.60
CA THR A 147 28.95 23.78 17.58
C THR A 147 27.48 23.59 17.21
N VAL A 148 26.68 23.08 18.16
CA VAL A 148 25.21 23.00 18.05
C VAL A 148 24.62 24.39 17.79
N GLY A 149 23.70 24.50 16.84
CA GLY A 149 23.08 25.77 16.47
C GLY A 149 23.90 26.64 15.51
N ASN A 150 25.10 26.21 15.09
CA ASN A 150 25.97 27.02 14.23
C ASN A 150 26.38 26.29 12.93
N GLN A 151 25.73 26.65 11.83
CA GLN A 151 26.03 26.09 10.50
C GLN A 151 27.45 26.40 10.00
N SER A 152 28.05 27.51 10.43
CA SER A 152 29.42 27.90 10.03
C SER A 152 30.51 27.14 10.77
N ALA A 153 30.16 26.43 11.85
CA ALA A 153 31.05 25.54 12.58
C ALA A 153 30.46 24.10 12.63
N PRO A 154 30.38 23.41 11.48
CA PRO A 154 29.78 22.09 11.42
C PRO A 154 30.68 21.02 12.07
N TYR A 155 30.05 19.96 12.56
CA TYR A 155 30.74 18.72 12.92
C TYR A 155 31.21 18.00 11.64
N ARG A 156 32.20 17.13 11.76
CA ARG A 156 32.68 16.30 10.65
C ARG A 156 31.87 15.03 10.50
N THR A 157 31.42 14.45 11.62
CA THR A 157 30.71 13.16 11.66
C THR A 157 29.29 13.29 12.20
N ILE A 158 28.41 12.38 11.78
CA ILE A 158 27.05 12.28 12.31
C ILE A 158 27.08 11.95 13.80
N GLY A 159 27.98 11.07 14.23
CA GLY A 159 28.10 10.67 15.64
C GLY A 159 28.40 11.86 16.57
N ALA A 160 29.36 12.71 16.20
CA ALA A 160 29.69 13.90 17.00
C ALA A 160 28.53 14.91 17.06
N ALA A 161 27.85 15.14 15.93
CA ALA A 161 26.69 16.03 15.88
C ALA A 161 25.51 15.50 16.73
N VAL A 162 25.20 14.21 16.64
CA VAL A 162 24.15 13.56 17.44
C VAL A 162 24.47 13.68 18.93
N ALA A 163 25.70 13.31 19.33
CA ALA A 163 26.13 13.38 20.73
C ALA A 163 26.04 14.81 21.28
N ALA A 164 26.55 15.80 20.54
CA ALA A 164 26.52 17.19 20.97
C ALA A 164 25.09 17.75 21.05
N ALA A 165 24.23 17.48 20.05
CA ALA A 165 22.83 17.90 20.07
C ALA A 165 22.07 17.24 21.24
N GLN A 166 22.36 15.97 21.52
CA GLN A 166 21.79 15.25 22.66
C GLN A 166 22.19 15.87 24.00
N THR A 167 23.48 16.17 24.21
CA THR A 167 23.95 16.85 25.42
C THR A 167 23.32 18.23 25.55
N ALA A 168 23.22 19.00 24.46
CA ALA A 168 22.56 20.30 24.45
C ALA A 168 21.05 20.21 24.75
N ASN A 169 20.45 19.04 24.56
CA ASN A 169 19.04 18.76 24.86
C ASN A 169 18.87 17.95 26.16
N GLY A 170 19.78 18.12 27.13
CA GLY A 170 19.65 17.50 28.45
C GLY A 170 19.77 15.97 28.45
N GLY A 171 20.46 15.38 27.47
CA GLY A 171 20.65 13.94 27.34
C GLY A 171 19.59 13.22 26.49
N SER A 172 18.61 13.95 25.94
CA SER A 172 17.59 13.41 25.03
C SER A 172 17.89 13.74 23.57
N SER A 173 17.48 12.88 22.65
CA SER A 173 17.50 13.14 21.19
C SER A 173 16.09 13.36 20.60
N ASN A 174 15.06 13.45 21.44
CA ASN A 174 13.69 13.72 21.02
C ASN A 174 13.60 15.07 20.28
N GLY A 175 13.16 15.05 19.02
CA GLY A 175 12.98 16.25 18.20
C GLY A 175 14.27 16.94 17.76
N ASN A 176 15.45 16.34 17.98
CA ASN A 176 16.71 16.86 17.46
C ASN A 176 16.77 16.72 15.93
N ILE A 177 17.48 17.64 15.27
CA ILE A 177 17.64 17.65 13.81
C ILE A 177 19.12 17.74 13.45
N ILE A 178 19.60 16.80 12.64
CA ILE A 178 20.97 16.76 12.14
C ILE A 178 20.94 17.02 10.64
N TYR A 179 21.52 18.15 10.22
CA TYR A 179 21.62 18.56 8.82
C TYR A 179 22.93 18.09 8.21
N LEU A 180 22.88 17.40 7.08
CA LEU A 180 24.06 16.89 6.38
C LEU A 180 24.33 17.73 5.13
N GLN A 181 25.55 18.19 4.93
CA GLN A 181 26.00 18.70 3.63
C GLN A 181 26.21 17.53 2.66
N GLU A 182 26.43 17.82 1.38
CA GLU A 182 26.81 16.78 0.40
C GLU A 182 28.06 16.03 0.88
N GLY A 183 28.06 14.71 0.71
CA GLY A 183 29.11 13.84 1.19
C GLY A 183 28.61 12.42 1.48
N THR A 184 29.56 11.54 1.77
CA THR A 184 29.31 10.16 2.16
C THR A 184 29.61 9.98 3.63
N TYR A 185 28.65 9.42 4.37
CA TYR A 185 28.66 9.36 5.82
C TYR A 185 28.51 7.93 6.34
N SER A 186 29.05 7.73 7.55
CA SER A 186 28.88 6.53 8.34
C SER A 186 28.06 6.86 9.60
N VAL A 187 27.18 5.95 9.96
CA VAL A 187 26.47 5.92 11.25
C VAL A 187 26.90 4.73 12.10
N SER A 188 28.01 4.08 11.75
CA SER A 188 28.58 2.98 12.53
C SER A 188 28.94 3.42 13.95
N GLY A 189 28.46 2.67 14.94
CA GLY A 189 28.72 2.94 16.35
C GLY A 189 27.97 4.15 16.92
N VAL A 190 27.03 4.74 16.17
CA VAL A 190 26.24 5.89 16.66
C VAL A 190 25.05 5.40 17.47
N SER A 191 24.83 6.02 18.63
CA SER A 191 23.64 5.82 19.45
C SER A 191 22.99 7.15 19.84
N ALA A 192 21.68 7.12 20.07
CA ALA A 192 20.90 8.27 20.49
C ALA A 192 19.73 7.86 21.42
N ASN A 193 19.32 8.78 22.29
CA ASN A 193 18.29 8.58 23.31
C ASN A 193 16.95 9.23 22.93
N THR A 194 16.14 8.54 22.13
CA THR A 194 14.76 8.97 21.83
C THR A 194 13.76 8.04 22.49
N SER A 195 12.68 8.59 23.03
CA SER A 195 11.64 7.82 23.74
C SER A 195 10.21 8.12 23.29
N SER A 196 10.00 9.26 22.63
CA SER A 196 8.65 9.72 22.26
C SER A 196 8.61 10.58 20.99
N GLU A 197 9.77 10.90 20.39
CA GLU A 197 9.87 11.72 19.18
C GLU A 197 11.05 11.32 18.32
N TRP A 198 10.92 11.57 17.03
CA TRP A 198 11.95 11.29 16.03
C TRP A 198 13.20 12.15 16.24
N LEU A 199 14.37 11.50 16.32
CA LEU A 199 15.63 12.11 15.89
C LEU A 199 15.59 12.18 14.36
N THR A 200 15.72 13.37 13.79
CA THR A 200 15.71 13.55 12.33
C THR A 200 17.12 13.74 11.78
N ILE A 201 17.53 12.89 10.85
CA ILE A 201 18.74 13.07 10.03
C ILE A 201 18.29 13.45 8.62
N THR A 202 18.72 14.61 8.16
CA THR A 202 18.25 15.18 6.89
C THR A 202 19.32 15.95 6.13
N LYS A 203 19.13 16.16 4.83
CA LYS A 203 20.00 17.03 4.05
C LYS A 203 19.88 18.48 4.50
N SER A 204 20.97 19.23 4.38
CA SER A 204 20.96 20.70 4.49
C SER A 204 20.11 21.30 3.36
N ALA A 205 19.58 22.51 3.58
CA ALA A 205 18.66 23.15 2.63
C ALA A 205 19.24 23.23 1.20
N THR A 206 20.54 23.51 1.08
CA THR A 206 21.26 23.67 -0.20
C THR A 206 21.83 22.38 -0.78
N ALA A 207 21.81 21.26 -0.04
CA ALA A 207 22.41 20.01 -0.50
C ALA A 207 21.45 19.24 -1.42
N ASP A 208 21.99 18.55 -2.42
CA ASP A 208 21.26 17.56 -3.20
C ASP A 208 21.12 16.25 -2.41
N ARG A 209 19.88 15.75 -2.29
CA ARG A 209 19.57 14.45 -1.67
C ARG A 209 20.39 13.30 -2.28
N SER A 210 20.62 13.31 -3.59
CA SER A 210 21.37 12.27 -4.30
C SER A 210 22.83 12.17 -3.84
N LYS A 211 23.38 13.27 -3.34
CA LYS A 211 24.78 13.42 -2.91
C LYS A 211 24.96 13.41 -1.40
N VAL A 212 23.89 13.28 -0.62
CA VAL A 212 23.95 13.06 0.83
C VAL A 212 23.75 11.57 1.08
N ILE A 213 24.85 10.82 1.11
CA ILE A 213 24.85 9.36 1.10
C ILE A 213 25.20 8.84 2.49
N ILE A 214 24.38 7.96 3.04
CA ILE A 214 24.69 7.18 4.24
C ILE A 214 24.79 5.73 3.80
N ASN A 215 25.96 5.12 3.95
CA ASN A 215 26.22 3.79 3.38
C ASN A 215 26.99 2.82 4.28
N THR A 216 27.18 3.19 5.54
CA THR A 216 27.98 2.40 6.48
C THR A 216 27.39 2.44 7.88
N GLY A 217 27.18 1.26 8.47
CA GLY A 217 26.78 1.08 9.87
C GLY A 217 25.31 1.39 10.14
N GLN A 218 24.91 1.21 11.40
CA GLN A 218 23.52 1.38 11.85
C GLN A 218 23.48 2.28 13.08
N LEU A 219 22.53 3.21 13.10
CA LEU A 219 22.27 4.08 14.25
C LEU A 219 21.27 3.40 15.20
N ARG A 220 21.64 3.28 16.49
CA ARG A 220 20.76 2.70 17.53
C ARG A 220 20.01 3.80 18.28
N THR A 221 18.68 3.79 18.21
CA THR A 221 17.84 4.73 18.96
C THR A 221 16.41 4.22 19.02
N GLY A 222 15.52 4.85 19.80
CA GLY A 222 14.11 4.43 19.86
C GLY A 222 13.29 4.87 18.64
N TYR A 223 13.56 6.05 18.08
CA TYR A 223 12.78 6.72 17.02
C TYR A 223 13.73 7.47 16.09
N LEU A 224 13.93 6.94 14.89
CA LEU A 224 14.80 7.51 13.88
C LEU A 224 13.99 7.90 12.64
N LYS A 225 14.14 9.15 12.20
CA LYS A 225 13.67 9.60 10.90
C LYS A 225 14.86 9.91 10.01
N TYR A 226 14.97 9.22 8.88
CA TYR A 226 15.75 9.70 7.75
C TYR A 226 14.83 10.50 6.85
N ASP A 227 15.20 11.74 6.56
CA ASP A 227 14.41 12.64 5.72
C ASP A 227 15.27 13.21 4.60
N SER A 228 14.88 12.99 3.34
CA SER A 228 15.53 13.64 2.20
C SER A 228 17.03 13.33 2.08
N VAL A 229 17.44 12.08 2.35
CA VAL A 229 18.83 11.57 2.17
C VAL A 229 18.86 10.30 1.32
N THR A 230 20.04 9.92 0.87
CA THR A 230 20.28 8.62 0.19
C THR A 230 20.83 7.60 1.19
N LEU A 231 20.12 6.50 1.36
CA LEU A 231 20.58 5.30 2.06
C LEU A 231 21.07 4.32 0.99
N GLN A 232 22.32 3.86 1.10
CA GLN A 232 22.92 3.01 0.07
C GLN A 232 23.56 1.76 0.68
N SER A 233 23.18 0.59 0.16
CA SER A 233 23.83 -0.65 0.54
C SER A 233 25.13 -0.81 -0.23
N ARG A 234 26.13 -1.42 0.43
CA ARG A 234 27.45 -1.70 -0.15
C ARG A 234 27.67 -3.18 -0.46
N GLY A 235 26.66 -4.02 -0.23
CA GLY A 235 26.76 -5.45 -0.44
C GLY A 235 25.72 -6.22 0.36
N SER A 236 25.84 -7.54 0.32
CA SER A 236 24.92 -8.44 1.01
C SER A 236 24.91 -8.22 2.53
N GLY A 237 23.73 -7.94 3.08
CA GLY A 237 23.53 -7.77 4.53
C GLY A 237 24.18 -6.50 5.12
N LEU A 238 24.63 -5.57 4.28
CA LEU A 238 25.26 -4.32 4.74
C LEU A 238 24.22 -3.20 4.88
N TRP A 239 23.39 -3.34 5.90
CA TRP A 239 22.29 -2.41 6.17
C TRP A 239 22.77 -1.10 6.83
N VAL A 240 22.11 -0.01 6.45
CA VAL A 240 22.26 1.35 7.00
C VAL A 240 21.25 1.63 8.11
N ALA A 241 20.13 0.91 8.09
CA ALA A 241 19.11 0.96 9.12
C ALA A 241 18.58 -0.44 9.42
N THR A 242 18.32 -0.70 10.69
CA THR A 242 17.69 -1.91 11.18
C THR A 242 16.81 -1.56 12.37
N GLU A 243 16.03 -2.54 12.77
CA GLU A 243 14.86 -2.38 13.59
C GLU A 243 14.92 -3.03 14.96
N ALA A 244 15.95 -3.87 15.22
CA ALA A 244 16.05 -4.67 16.45
C ALA A 244 15.99 -3.83 17.75
N SER A 245 16.00 -2.51 17.65
CA SER A 245 15.69 -1.58 18.75
C SER A 245 15.12 -0.22 18.29
N THR A 246 14.81 -0.02 17.01
CA THR A 246 14.57 1.31 16.41
C THR A 246 13.27 1.37 15.63
N ARG A 247 12.35 2.25 16.03
CA ARG A 247 11.25 2.68 15.15
C ARG A 247 11.83 3.52 14.04
N LEU A 248 11.51 3.20 12.79
CA LEU A 248 12.11 3.84 11.64
C LEU A 248 11.07 4.58 10.81
N TRP A 249 11.40 5.79 10.39
CA TRP A 249 10.66 6.52 9.37
C TRP A 249 11.60 6.96 8.25
N THR A 250 11.39 6.45 7.04
CA THR A 250 12.06 6.94 5.82
C THR A 250 11.12 7.86 5.06
N ASN A 251 11.45 9.16 5.04
CA ASN A 251 10.65 10.18 4.36
C ASN A 251 11.43 10.80 3.21
N ASN A 252 10.87 10.81 2.01
CA ASN A 252 11.52 11.44 0.85
C ASN A 252 12.95 10.93 0.63
N CYS A 253 13.24 9.67 0.97
CA CYS A 253 14.59 9.11 0.86
C CYS A 253 14.82 8.46 -0.52
N ARG A 254 16.09 8.17 -0.81
CA ARG A 254 16.49 7.20 -1.84
C ARG A 254 17.06 5.98 -1.15
N LYS A 255 16.53 4.79 -1.39
CA LYS A 255 17.07 3.49 -0.94
C LYS A 255 17.69 2.81 -2.15
N ILE A 256 19.01 2.78 -2.18
CA ILE A 256 19.76 2.22 -3.32
C ILE A 256 20.40 0.91 -2.87
N GLY A 257 20.00 -0.19 -3.48
CA GLY A 257 20.58 -1.49 -3.21
C GLY A 257 21.91 -1.70 -3.91
N SER A 258 22.63 -2.73 -3.46
CA SER A 258 23.88 -3.17 -4.09
C SER A 258 23.67 -4.06 -5.32
N GLY A 259 22.42 -4.28 -5.73
CA GLY A 259 22.06 -5.19 -6.82
C GLY A 259 20.77 -5.94 -6.50
N ARG A 260 19.83 -5.97 -7.46
CA ARG A 260 18.53 -6.62 -7.26
C ARG A 260 18.61 -8.13 -7.00
N TRP A 261 19.63 -8.80 -7.51
CA TRP A 261 19.87 -10.24 -7.29
C TRP A 261 20.89 -10.52 -6.18
N VAL A 262 21.22 -9.51 -5.36
CA VAL A 262 22.13 -9.67 -4.21
C VAL A 262 21.30 -9.77 -2.95
N SER A 263 21.39 -10.90 -2.23
CA SER A 263 20.61 -11.11 -1.01
C SER A 263 20.96 -10.07 0.05
N GLY A 264 19.95 -9.49 0.70
CA GLY A 264 20.09 -8.41 1.67
C GLY A 264 20.66 -7.14 1.06
N SER A 265 20.36 -6.84 -0.21
CA SER A 265 20.85 -5.62 -0.86
C SER A 265 20.07 -4.38 -0.50
N ASN A 266 18.83 -4.49 0.01
CA ASN A 266 18.14 -3.33 0.55
C ASN A 266 18.96 -2.68 1.69
N PRO A 267 19.25 -1.36 1.64
CA PRO A 267 19.98 -0.66 2.71
C PRO A 267 19.22 -0.61 4.03
N VAL A 268 17.93 -0.94 4.02
CA VAL A 268 17.14 -1.09 5.23
C VAL A 268 16.80 -2.55 5.39
N SER A 269 17.15 -3.10 6.55
CA SER A 269 16.83 -4.47 6.95
C SER A 269 15.30 -4.67 7.08
N TYR A 270 14.90 -5.91 7.34
CA TYR A 270 13.51 -6.33 7.50
C TYR A 270 12.77 -5.50 8.57
N SER A 271 11.42 -5.59 8.55
CA SER A 271 10.56 -5.00 9.59
C SER A 271 9.89 -6.11 10.45
N ASP A 272 9.74 -5.84 11.72
CA ASP A 272 8.81 -6.33 12.71
C ASP A 272 7.49 -5.66 12.36
N PHE A 273 6.42 -6.37 12.68
CA PHE A 273 5.08 -5.88 12.41
C PHE A 273 4.89 -4.47 12.99
N ASP A 274 4.47 -3.56 12.12
CA ASP A 274 3.97 -2.23 12.47
C ASP A 274 5.00 -1.26 13.08
N ASN A 275 6.31 -1.44 12.85
CA ASN A 275 7.35 -0.58 13.45
C ASN A 275 8.13 0.35 12.49
N HIS A 276 7.91 0.21 11.18
CA HIS A 276 8.57 1.03 10.15
C HIS A 276 7.54 1.74 9.26
N TYR A 277 7.77 3.03 9.02
CA TYR A 277 7.00 3.91 8.13
C TYR A 277 7.87 4.35 6.94
N SER A 278 7.33 4.31 5.72
CA SER A 278 7.98 4.83 4.52
C SER A 278 7.05 5.78 3.78
N THR A 279 7.45 7.02 3.57
CA THR A 279 6.65 8.02 2.86
C THR A 279 7.47 8.70 1.76
N ASN A 280 6.96 8.76 0.54
CA ASN A 280 7.58 9.45 -0.60
C ASN A 280 9.00 8.95 -0.93
N THR A 281 9.30 7.68 -0.64
CA THR A 281 10.65 7.12 -0.78
C THR A 281 10.81 6.40 -2.12
N PHE A 282 11.91 6.68 -2.80
CA PHE A 282 12.34 5.98 -4.01
C PHE A 282 13.24 4.79 -3.63
N THR A 283 12.92 3.59 -4.09
CA THR A 283 13.67 2.35 -3.83
C THR A 283 14.14 1.75 -5.16
N TYR A 284 15.43 1.48 -5.29
CA TYR A 284 16.03 1.05 -6.55
C TYR A 284 17.09 -0.04 -6.39
N ASN A 285 17.04 -1.04 -7.27
CA ASN A 285 18.07 -2.09 -7.41
C ASN A 285 18.31 -2.87 -6.12
N VAL A 286 17.22 -3.22 -5.45
CA VAL A 286 17.18 -3.98 -4.18
C VAL A 286 16.66 -5.40 -4.43
N ASP A 287 16.97 -6.32 -3.53
CA ASP A 287 16.36 -7.65 -3.52
C ASP A 287 14.86 -7.53 -3.23
N TYR A 288 14.46 -7.21 -2.00
CA TYR A 288 13.07 -6.93 -1.65
C TYR A 288 12.89 -5.44 -1.35
N ALA A 289 11.68 -4.88 -1.53
CA ALA A 289 11.44 -3.46 -1.26
C ALA A 289 10.92 -3.19 0.16
N TYR A 290 9.83 -3.84 0.55
CA TYR A 290 9.11 -3.55 1.79
C TYR A 290 8.59 -4.83 2.45
N ASN A 291 9.02 -5.11 3.68
CA ASN A 291 8.55 -6.24 4.46
C ASN A 291 7.91 -5.70 5.75
N ARG A 292 6.67 -6.08 6.07
CA ARG A 292 5.92 -5.82 7.33
C ARG A 292 5.88 -4.36 7.81
N MET A 293 5.98 -3.39 6.89
CA MET A 293 5.97 -1.97 7.27
C MET A 293 4.57 -1.51 7.68
N ALA A 294 4.47 -0.71 8.74
CA ALA A 294 3.21 -0.18 9.27
C ALA A 294 2.43 0.64 8.24
N LEU A 295 3.16 1.37 7.40
CA LEU A 295 2.66 2.26 6.36
C LEU A 295 3.73 2.46 5.29
N VAL A 296 3.35 2.26 4.03
CA VAL A 296 4.09 2.71 2.86
C VAL A 296 3.18 3.61 2.04
N ARG A 297 3.54 4.89 1.89
CA ARG A 297 2.77 5.86 1.09
C ARG A 297 3.65 6.60 0.09
N GLY A 298 3.18 6.79 -1.14
CA GLY A 298 3.91 7.63 -2.12
C GLY A 298 5.22 7.02 -2.56
N ALA A 299 5.43 5.72 -2.35
CA ALA A 299 6.70 5.09 -2.70
C ALA A 299 6.79 4.85 -4.21
N GLU A 300 8.01 4.91 -4.73
CA GLU A 300 8.33 4.52 -6.08
C GLU A 300 9.38 3.41 -5.99
N ILE A 301 9.07 2.25 -6.57
CA ILE A 301 9.91 1.05 -6.50
C ILE A 301 10.29 0.70 -7.93
N VAL A 302 11.59 0.58 -8.18
CA VAL A 302 12.11 0.30 -9.51
C VAL A 302 13.18 -0.77 -9.41
N SER A 303 13.15 -1.76 -10.32
CA SER A 303 14.23 -2.72 -10.47
C SER A 303 14.48 -3.56 -9.21
N ILE A 304 13.58 -4.51 -8.92
CA ILE A 304 13.70 -5.40 -7.75
C ILE A 304 13.88 -6.87 -8.15
N GLY A 305 14.45 -7.68 -7.26
CA GLY A 305 14.76 -9.09 -7.51
C GLY A 305 13.87 -10.08 -6.78
N ASN A 306 13.16 -9.62 -5.75
CA ASN A 306 12.29 -10.38 -4.88
C ASN A 306 10.98 -9.59 -4.69
N ASP A 307 10.14 -9.97 -3.73
CA ASP A 307 8.85 -9.37 -3.44
C ASP A 307 8.96 -7.87 -3.18
N ALA A 308 8.03 -7.12 -3.78
CA ALA A 308 7.90 -5.69 -3.51
C ALA A 308 7.35 -5.45 -2.10
N PHE A 309 6.35 -6.25 -1.73
CA PHE A 309 5.64 -6.12 -0.47
C PHE A 309 5.37 -7.47 0.16
N GLU A 310 6.04 -7.77 1.25
CA GLU A 310 5.71 -8.93 2.07
C GLU A 310 4.97 -8.47 3.31
N ASN A 311 3.79 -9.03 3.56
CA ASN A 311 3.07 -8.87 4.82
C ASN A 311 2.87 -7.41 5.29
N THR A 312 2.92 -6.45 4.36
CA THR A 312 2.79 -5.01 4.64
C THR A 312 1.30 -4.65 4.67
N PRO A 313 0.73 -4.26 5.82
CA PRO A 313 -0.71 -4.09 5.94
C PRO A 313 -1.26 -2.77 5.40
N PHE A 314 -0.43 -1.77 5.07
CA PHE A 314 -0.92 -0.49 4.59
C PHE A 314 -0.06 0.12 3.49
N ILE A 315 -0.58 0.12 2.26
CA ILE A 315 0.08 0.61 1.05
C ILE A 315 -0.83 1.63 0.37
N VAL A 316 -0.30 2.83 0.07
CA VAL A 316 -1.08 3.94 -0.49
C VAL A 316 -0.30 4.68 -1.58
N ASN A 317 -0.93 5.01 -2.71
CA ASN A 317 -0.33 5.83 -3.77
C ASN A 317 1.10 5.38 -4.13
N THR A 318 1.29 4.12 -4.48
CA THR A 318 2.62 3.54 -4.68
C THR A 318 2.77 2.99 -6.09
N THR A 319 3.99 3.02 -6.62
CA THR A 319 4.34 2.42 -7.91
C THR A 319 5.44 1.37 -7.76
N LEU A 320 5.34 0.32 -8.58
CA LEU A 320 6.35 -0.69 -8.81
C LEU A 320 6.53 -0.86 -10.32
N THR A 321 7.78 -0.80 -10.77
CA THR A 321 8.16 -1.11 -12.15
C THR A 321 9.38 -2.02 -12.15
N ASP A 322 9.41 -3.00 -13.07
CA ASP A 322 10.56 -3.85 -13.32
C ASP A 322 10.91 -4.72 -12.09
N SER A 323 10.13 -5.79 -11.91
CA SER A 323 10.39 -6.86 -10.94
C SER A 323 10.88 -8.09 -11.68
N SER A 324 12.03 -8.66 -11.30
CA SER A 324 12.53 -9.88 -11.95
C SER A 324 13.41 -10.71 -11.05
N ASN A 325 13.09 -11.99 -10.87
CA ASN A 325 13.93 -12.93 -10.11
C ASN A 325 15.24 -13.27 -10.86
N GLY A 326 15.31 -13.06 -12.18
CA GLY A 326 16.50 -13.23 -12.99
C GLY A 326 17.19 -14.59 -12.77
N PRO A 327 18.49 -14.63 -12.40
CA PRO A 327 19.19 -15.89 -12.16
C PRO A 327 18.91 -16.53 -10.79
N THR A 328 18.06 -15.90 -9.98
CA THR A 328 17.67 -16.43 -8.66
C THR A 328 16.45 -17.32 -8.80
N THR A 329 16.06 -17.98 -7.70
CA THR A 329 14.79 -18.72 -7.60
C THR A 329 13.84 -18.04 -6.61
N TRP A 330 14.02 -16.74 -6.38
CA TRP A 330 13.20 -16.00 -5.44
C TRP A 330 11.80 -15.79 -5.99
N HIS A 331 10.84 -15.67 -5.07
CA HIS A 331 9.53 -15.10 -5.37
C HIS A 331 9.77 -13.61 -5.64
N ASN A 332 9.04 -13.02 -6.57
CA ASN A 332 9.16 -11.60 -6.89
C ASN A 332 7.78 -11.00 -7.16
N ASP A 333 6.96 -11.14 -6.13
CA ASP A 333 5.55 -10.81 -6.15
C ASP A 333 5.35 -9.30 -6.04
N ALA A 334 4.37 -8.75 -6.74
CA ALA A 334 3.97 -7.37 -6.52
C ALA A 334 3.39 -7.16 -5.11
N PHE A 335 2.77 -8.19 -4.52
CA PHE A 335 2.32 -8.19 -3.13
C PHE A 335 2.09 -9.61 -2.62
N GLN A 336 2.77 -9.96 -1.53
CA GLN A 336 2.69 -11.27 -0.90
C GLN A 336 2.11 -11.21 0.52
N ILE A 337 1.17 -12.10 0.80
CA ILE A 337 0.72 -12.46 2.14
C ILE A 337 0.97 -13.95 2.34
N HIS A 338 1.87 -14.27 3.26
CA HIS A 338 2.10 -15.63 3.73
C HIS A 338 1.86 -15.71 5.25
N THR A 339 1.28 -16.82 5.70
CA THR A 339 0.91 -17.05 7.11
C THR A 339 1.87 -17.95 7.89
N THR A 340 2.98 -18.36 7.29
CA THR A 340 4.01 -19.17 7.98
C THR A 340 4.60 -18.38 9.14
N GLY A 341 4.23 -18.75 10.38
CA GLY A 341 4.71 -18.09 11.60
C GLY A 341 4.09 -16.72 11.89
N THR A 342 2.98 -16.35 11.23
CA THR A 342 2.30 -15.06 11.38
C THR A 342 0.79 -15.26 11.59
N PRO A 343 0.11 -14.36 12.33
CA PRO A 343 -1.34 -14.47 12.52
C PRO A 343 -2.08 -14.28 11.18
N PRO A 344 -3.35 -14.73 11.08
CA PRO A 344 -4.18 -14.47 9.91
C PRO A 344 -4.22 -12.97 9.55
N PRO A 345 -4.29 -12.62 8.25
CA PRO A 345 -4.34 -11.24 7.80
C PRO A 345 -5.56 -10.49 8.36
N ASP A 346 -5.32 -9.38 9.05
CA ASP A 346 -6.37 -8.49 9.57
C ASP A 346 -6.13 -7.01 9.23
N ASN A 347 -7.21 -6.29 8.95
CA ASN A 347 -7.27 -4.83 8.79
C ASN A 347 -6.19 -4.31 7.82
N ARG A 348 -6.19 -4.76 6.57
CA ARG A 348 -5.18 -4.36 5.56
C ARG A 348 -5.78 -3.46 4.47
N ILE A 349 -5.03 -2.46 4.03
CA ILE A 349 -5.43 -1.58 2.94
C ILE A 349 -4.29 -1.50 1.91
N VAL A 350 -4.60 -1.86 0.66
CA VAL A 350 -3.79 -1.52 -0.51
C VAL A 350 -4.65 -0.60 -1.38
N TYR A 351 -4.26 0.66 -1.48
CA TYR A 351 -5.05 1.70 -2.13
C TYR A 351 -4.22 2.51 -3.13
N ASN A 352 -4.68 2.61 -4.38
CA ASN A 352 -3.97 3.33 -5.44
C ASN A 352 -2.54 2.81 -5.64
N TYR A 353 -2.43 1.52 -5.98
CA TYR A 353 -1.16 0.83 -6.21
C TYR A 353 -1.04 0.42 -7.67
N LYS A 354 0.06 0.77 -8.32
CA LYS A 354 0.38 0.37 -9.69
C LYS A 354 1.64 -0.49 -9.71
N ALA A 355 1.53 -1.69 -10.24
CA ALA A 355 2.63 -2.63 -10.44
C ALA A 355 2.68 -3.03 -11.91
N THR A 356 3.77 -2.73 -12.60
CA THR A 356 3.95 -2.99 -14.05
C THR A 356 5.29 -3.62 -14.32
N ASP A 357 5.42 -4.27 -15.48
CA ASP A 357 6.65 -4.97 -15.88
C ASP A 357 7.07 -6.02 -14.81
N LEU A 358 6.10 -6.81 -14.37
CA LEU A 358 6.32 -7.87 -13.39
C LEU A 358 6.79 -9.14 -14.07
N GLY A 359 7.89 -9.72 -13.57
CA GLY A 359 8.43 -10.97 -14.06
C GLY A 359 7.63 -12.20 -13.60
N TYR A 360 7.10 -12.24 -12.38
CA TYR A 360 6.62 -13.51 -11.79
C TYR A 360 5.16 -13.51 -11.34
N GLU A 361 4.86 -13.15 -10.08
CA GLU A 361 3.48 -13.09 -9.57
C GLU A 361 3.03 -11.65 -9.33
N GLY A 362 1.73 -11.42 -9.48
CA GLY A 362 1.10 -10.19 -9.03
C GLY A 362 0.84 -10.27 -7.53
N PHE A 363 -0.38 -10.67 -7.16
CA PHE A 363 -0.81 -10.78 -5.77
C PHE A 363 -0.90 -12.25 -5.36
N PHE A 364 -0.08 -12.65 -4.38
CA PHE A 364 -0.09 -13.98 -3.79
C PHE A 364 -0.58 -13.90 -2.34
N MET A 365 -1.84 -14.24 -2.10
CA MET A 365 -2.49 -13.98 -0.81
C MET A 365 -2.97 -15.26 -0.13
N ARG A 366 -2.37 -15.60 1.01
CA ARG A 366 -2.73 -16.81 1.77
C ARG A 366 -3.26 -16.50 3.15
N SER A 367 -4.16 -17.37 3.62
CA SER A 367 -4.69 -17.37 4.98
C SER A 367 -4.61 -18.77 5.60
N ASP A 368 -3.44 -19.41 5.57
CA ASP A 368 -3.28 -20.80 6.02
C ASP A 368 -3.36 -20.95 7.54
N ALA A 369 -3.03 -19.90 8.29
CA ALA A 369 -3.06 -19.90 9.76
C ALA A 369 -4.47 -19.66 10.35
N GLY A 370 -5.50 -19.49 9.52
CA GLY A 370 -6.88 -19.22 9.95
C GLY A 370 -7.60 -18.21 9.06
N GLN A 371 -8.78 -17.77 9.50
CA GLN A 371 -9.60 -16.83 8.74
C GLN A 371 -8.97 -15.44 8.68
N ALA A 372 -8.70 -14.95 7.46
CA ALA A 372 -8.37 -13.55 7.21
C ALA A 372 -9.62 -12.68 7.37
N THR A 373 -9.49 -11.49 7.97
CA THR A 373 -10.62 -10.59 8.25
C THR A 373 -10.33 -9.16 7.81
N ASP A 374 -11.32 -8.44 7.29
CA ASP A 374 -11.25 -6.98 7.08
C ASP A 374 -10.05 -6.56 6.19
N ASN A 375 -10.02 -6.98 4.93
CA ASN A 375 -8.94 -6.64 3.99
C ASN A 375 -9.50 -5.87 2.79
N ALA A 376 -8.85 -4.78 2.38
CA ALA A 376 -9.31 -3.94 1.27
C ALA A 376 -8.20 -3.66 0.25
N PHE A 377 -8.50 -3.98 -1.01
CA PHE A 377 -7.69 -3.71 -2.19
C PHE A 377 -8.52 -2.83 -3.12
N VAL A 378 -8.11 -1.57 -3.32
CA VAL A 378 -8.93 -0.56 -3.99
C VAL A 378 -8.08 0.23 -4.97
N ASN A 379 -8.55 0.35 -6.23
CA ASN A 379 -7.82 1.03 -7.31
C ASN A 379 -6.40 0.49 -7.48
N VAL A 380 -6.28 -0.80 -7.82
CA VAL A 380 -4.98 -1.44 -8.05
C VAL A 380 -4.82 -1.78 -9.52
N LEU A 381 -3.67 -1.49 -10.11
CA LEU A 381 -3.26 -1.99 -11.42
C LEU A 381 -2.09 -2.95 -11.27
N VAL A 382 -2.22 -4.15 -11.81
CA VAL A 382 -1.16 -5.17 -11.88
C VAL A 382 -1.03 -5.64 -13.31
N GLU A 383 0.18 -5.51 -13.87
CA GLU A 383 0.53 -5.90 -15.24
C GLU A 383 1.77 -6.78 -15.23
N MET A 384 1.63 -7.98 -15.80
CA MET A 384 2.77 -8.85 -16.10
C MET A 384 3.55 -8.34 -17.31
N ARG A 385 4.84 -8.60 -17.32
CA ARG A 385 5.67 -8.47 -18.52
C ARG A 385 5.57 -9.74 -19.38
N GLU A 386 5.91 -9.60 -20.66
CA GLU A 386 5.99 -10.72 -21.60
C GLU A 386 7.41 -10.80 -22.23
N PRO A 387 8.10 -11.95 -22.17
CA PRO A 387 7.71 -13.17 -21.45
C PRO A 387 7.90 -13.00 -19.92
N PRO A 388 7.11 -13.73 -19.11
CA PRO A 388 7.35 -13.80 -17.68
C PRO A 388 8.64 -14.58 -17.36
N ASP A 389 9.13 -14.37 -16.14
CA ASP A 389 10.20 -15.15 -15.52
C ASP A 389 9.73 -16.58 -15.21
N GLU A 390 10.71 -17.49 -15.11
CA GLU A 390 10.46 -18.86 -14.67
C GLU A 390 10.21 -18.89 -13.14
N SER A 391 9.24 -19.70 -12.71
CA SER A 391 9.01 -20.01 -11.29
C SER A 391 10.18 -20.78 -10.67
N GLU A 392 10.17 -20.87 -9.33
CA GLU A 392 11.07 -21.77 -8.56
C GLU A 392 11.00 -23.24 -9.00
N GLN A 393 9.92 -23.64 -9.70
CA GLN A 393 9.69 -24.99 -10.21
C GLN A 393 10.07 -25.15 -11.69
N GLY A 394 10.65 -24.12 -12.32
CA GLY A 394 10.99 -24.13 -13.75
C GLY A 394 9.76 -24.04 -14.67
N VAL A 395 8.63 -23.60 -14.14
CA VAL A 395 7.37 -23.42 -14.88
C VAL A 395 7.20 -21.95 -15.21
N VAL A 396 6.91 -21.64 -16.48
CA VAL A 396 6.49 -20.32 -16.94
C VAL A 396 5.00 -20.17 -16.61
N PHE A 397 4.71 -19.75 -15.38
CA PHE A 397 3.35 -19.52 -14.89
C PHE A 397 3.32 -18.23 -14.06
N SER A 398 2.39 -17.34 -14.41
CA SER A 398 2.32 -15.99 -13.84
C SER A 398 0.93 -15.71 -13.31
N PRO A 399 0.65 -16.10 -12.05
CA PRO A 399 -0.58 -15.71 -11.40
C PRO A 399 -0.53 -14.21 -11.09
N LEU A 400 -1.43 -13.45 -11.69
CA LEU A 400 -1.63 -12.02 -11.40
C LEU A 400 -2.30 -11.79 -10.06
N MET A 401 -3.21 -12.69 -9.70
CA MET A 401 -4.00 -12.58 -8.50
C MET A 401 -4.40 -13.98 -8.09
N MET A 402 -3.94 -14.39 -6.92
CA MET A 402 -4.37 -15.61 -6.28
C MET A 402 -4.67 -15.32 -4.83
N ASN A 403 -5.80 -15.83 -4.37
CA ASN A 403 -6.06 -15.93 -2.95
C ASN A 403 -6.41 -17.36 -2.54
N GLN A 404 -5.95 -17.77 -1.36
CA GLN A 404 -6.15 -19.11 -0.81
C GLN A 404 -6.62 -19.04 0.65
N GLY A 405 -7.34 -20.07 1.08
CA GLY A 405 -7.83 -20.22 2.45
C GLY A 405 -9.23 -19.65 2.66
N THR A 406 -9.45 -19.00 3.80
CA THR A 406 -10.76 -18.50 4.27
C THR A 406 -10.67 -17.00 4.55
N TRP A 407 -11.53 -16.23 3.89
CA TRP A 407 -11.53 -14.77 3.93
C TRP A 407 -12.91 -14.25 4.30
N ASP A 408 -12.99 -13.47 5.37
CA ASP A 408 -14.17 -12.71 5.75
C ASP A 408 -13.95 -11.22 5.49
N HIS A 409 -14.94 -10.56 4.88
CA HIS A 409 -14.88 -9.13 4.58
C HIS A 409 -13.63 -8.75 3.74
N LEU A 410 -13.40 -9.49 2.64
CA LEU A 410 -12.43 -9.14 1.62
C LEU A 410 -13.06 -8.18 0.60
N ILE A 411 -12.51 -6.98 0.48
CA ILE A 411 -12.89 -5.95 -0.48
C ILE A 411 -11.86 -5.91 -1.61
N ILE A 412 -12.31 -6.08 -2.85
CA ILE A 412 -11.49 -5.90 -4.05
C ILE A 412 -12.27 -5.02 -5.02
N TRP A 413 -11.94 -3.74 -5.08
CA TRP A 413 -12.71 -2.74 -5.83
C TRP A 413 -11.87 -2.02 -6.88
N ASN A 414 -12.42 -1.89 -8.09
CA ASN A 414 -11.82 -1.11 -9.17
C ASN A 414 -10.37 -1.53 -9.50
N CYS A 415 -10.06 -2.83 -9.39
CA CYS A 415 -8.73 -3.34 -9.68
C CYS A 415 -8.63 -3.88 -11.11
N THR A 416 -7.45 -3.80 -11.72
CA THR A 416 -7.13 -4.36 -13.02
C THR A 416 -5.95 -5.31 -12.91
N PHE A 417 -6.13 -6.51 -13.44
CA PHE A 417 -5.12 -7.55 -13.53
C PHE A 417 -4.96 -7.93 -15.01
N THR A 418 -3.83 -7.57 -15.63
CA THR A 418 -3.61 -7.73 -17.09
C THR A 418 -2.36 -8.52 -17.46
N LEU A 419 -2.42 -9.21 -18.61
CA LEU A 419 -1.34 -10.03 -19.20
C LEU A 419 -0.92 -11.27 -18.39
N GLY A 420 -1.86 -11.87 -17.66
CA GLY A 420 -1.62 -13.07 -16.88
C GLY A 420 -2.91 -13.68 -16.34
N THR A 421 -2.77 -14.65 -15.43
CA THR A 421 -3.89 -15.45 -14.94
C THR A 421 -4.29 -15.11 -13.51
N SER A 422 -5.58 -14.87 -13.26
CA SER A 422 -6.14 -14.66 -11.93
C SER A 422 -6.98 -15.85 -11.47
N SER A 423 -7.05 -16.10 -10.17
CA SER A 423 -7.88 -17.14 -9.56
C SER A 423 -8.32 -16.73 -8.15
N LEU A 424 -9.55 -17.09 -7.77
CA LEU A 424 -10.10 -16.83 -6.45
C LEU A 424 -10.33 -18.15 -5.69
N ASN A 425 -9.25 -18.86 -5.37
CA ASN A 425 -9.27 -20.23 -4.82
C ASN A 425 -9.44 -20.23 -3.29
N ALA A 426 -10.42 -19.48 -2.80
CA ALA A 426 -10.68 -19.33 -1.38
C ALA A 426 -12.17 -19.42 -1.06
N THR A 427 -12.47 -19.67 0.21
CA THR A 427 -13.81 -19.49 0.75
C THR A 427 -13.98 -18.04 1.19
N HIS A 428 -15.00 -17.36 0.66
CA HIS A 428 -15.32 -15.98 1.01
C HIS A 428 -16.63 -15.87 1.79
N THR A 429 -16.63 -15.05 2.83
CA THR A 429 -17.81 -14.59 3.55
C THR A 429 -17.80 -13.06 3.60
N ASN A 430 -18.99 -12.43 3.53
CA ASN A 430 -19.17 -10.97 3.61
C ASN A 430 -18.25 -10.13 2.69
N SER A 431 -17.73 -10.72 1.62
CA SER A 431 -16.72 -10.12 0.76
C SER A 431 -17.35 -9.35 -0.40
N SER A 432 -16.67 -8.33 -0.92
CA SER A 432 -17.15 -7.48 -2.00
C SER A 432 -16.09 -7.32 -3.07
N ILE A 433 -16.24 -8.06 -4.18
CA ILE A 433 -15.36 -8.05 -5.34
C ILE A 433 -16.11 -7.34 -6.47
N VAL A 434 -15.82 -6.05 -6.68
CA VAL A 434 -16.68 -5.18 -7.50
C VAL A 434 -15.90 -4.28 -8.44
N GLY A 435 -16.33 -4.21 -9.71
CA GLY A 435 -15.79 -3.25 -10.67
C GLY A 435 -14.37 -3.57 -11.15
N ASN A 436 -13.96 -4.85 -11.10
CA ASN A 436 -12.60 -5.25 -11.47
C ASN A 436 -12.49 -5.70 -12.93
N VAL A 437 -11.28 -5.69 -13.48
CA VAL A 437 -10.95 -6.26 -14.79
C VAL A 437 -9.93 -7.38 -14.62
N PHE A 438 -10.26 -8.55 -15.14
CA PHE A 438 -9.39 -9.73 -15.16
C PHE A 438 -9.10 -10.13 -16.61
N TRP A 439 -7.83 -10.20 -16.97
CA TRP A 439 -7.39 -10.66 -18.29
C TRP A 439 -7.68 -12.14 -18.49
N GLN A 440 -7.07 -13.04 -17.72
CA GLN A 440 -7.48 -14.44 -17.66
C GLN A 440 -7.99 -14.75 -16.26
N PHE A 441 -9.04 -15.53 -16.15
CA PHE A 441 -9.62 -15.94 -14.87
C PHE A 441 -9.88 -17.45 -14.85
N LEU A 442 -9.25 -18.15 -13.91
CA LEU A 442 -9.44 -19.57 -13.69
C LEU A 442 -10.65 -19.81 -12.77
N HIS A 443 -11.46 -20.79 -13.15
CA HIS A 443 -12.59 -21.26 -12.37
C HIS A 443 -12.61 -22.78 -12.29
N GLU A 444 -12.87 -23.33 -11.10
CA GLU A 444 -13.18 -24.75 -10.91
C GLU A 444 -14.61 -25.03 -11.38
N GLY A 445 -14.77 -25.63 -12.56
CA GLY A 445 -16.08 -25.93 -13.12
C GLY A 445 -16.76 -27.09 -12.40
N THR A 446 -18.09 -27.07 -12.31
CA THR A 446 -18.87 -28.27 -11.96
C THR A 446 -19.18 -29.08 -13.24
N ALA A 447 -19.45 -30.38 -13.11
CA ALA A 447 -19.73 -31.30 -14.22
C ALA A 447 -20.92 -30.91 -15.13
N VAL A 448 -21.66 -29.85 -14.77
CA VAL A 448 -22.86 -29.37 -15.48
C VAL A 448 -22.54 -28.20 -16.43
N GLY A 449 -21.29 -27.75 -16.52
CA GLY A 449 -20.89 -26.72 -17.50
C GLY A 449 -21.55 -25.36 -17.23
N ASP A 450 -21.75 -25.02 -15.95
CA ASP A 450 -22.35 -23.76 -15.55
C ASP A 450 -21.44 -22.58 -15.97
N PRO A 451 -21.90 -21.65 -16.84
CA PRO A 451 -21.07 -20.57 -17.37
C PRO A 451 -20.78 -19.45 -16.35
N ASN A 452 -21.34 -19.53 -15.14
CA ASN A 452 -21.03 -18.59 -14.08
C ASN A 452 -19.89 -19.13 -13.22
N PRO A 453 -18.79 -18.36 -13.05
CA PRO A 453 -17.91 -18.59 -11.91
C PRO A 453 -18.79 -18.69 -10.67
N ALA A 454 -18.72 -19.79 -9.90
CA ALA A 454 -19.57 -20.03 -8.72
C ALA A 454 -19.57 -18.86 -7.71
N HIS A 455 -18.51 -18.05 -7.73
CA HIS A 455 -18.38 -16.84 -6.93
C HIS A 455 -19.18 -15.65 -7.50
N SER A 456 -19.49 -15.61 -8.80
CA SER A 456 -20.13 -14.49 -9.50
C SER A 456 -21.66 -14.43 -9.48
N GLU A 457 -22.32 -15.40 -8.82
CA GLU A 457 -23.79 -15.36 -8.63
C GLU A 457 -24.18 -14.20 -7.71
N PRO A 458 -25.07 -13.27 -8.16
CA PRO A 458 -25.61 -12.24 -7.29
C PRO A 458 -26.33 -12.85 -6.08
N GLY A 459 -25.90 -12.51 -4.86
CA GLY A 459 -26.60 -12.90 -3.64
C GLY A 459 -26.29 -14.32 -3.13
N ASN A 460 -25.03 -14.76 -3.20
CA ASN A 460 -24.65 -16.01 -2.55
C ASN A 460 -25.02 -15.99 -1.04
N THR A 461 -25.34 -17.16 -0.48
CA THR A 461 -25.90 -17.31 0.88
C THR A 461 -24.99 -16.81 2.01
N ASN A 462 -23.75 -16.45 1.69
CA ASN A 462 -22.72 -16.02 2.65
C ASN A 462 -22.49 -14.50 2.63
N GLY A 463 -23.42 -13.74 2.02
CA GLY A 463 -23.39 -12.29 2.03
C GLY A 463 -22.28 -11.69 1.17
N ASN A 464 -21.81 -12.38 0.13
CA ASN A 464 -20.80 -11.80 -0.77
C ASN A 464 -21.41 -11.03 -1.94
N GLU A 465 -20.63 -10.12 -2.52
CA GLU A 465 -20.95 -9.33 -3.71
C GLU A 465 -19.90 -9.53 -4.79
N TYR A 466 -20.34 -9.92 -5.98
CA TYR A 466 -19.50 -10.06 -7.16
C TYR A 466 -20.14 -9.31 -8.33
N LEU A 467 -20.00 -7.99 -8.32
CA LEU A 467 -20.77 -7.10 -9.19
C LEU A 467 -19.86 -6.37 -10.18
N TYR A 468 -20.31 -6.19 -11.42
CA TYR A 468 -19.63 -5.33 -12.40
C TYR A 468 -18.17 -5.71 -12.71
N ASN A 469 -17.77 -6.96 -12.47
CA ASN A 469 -16.46 -7.46 -12.86
C ASN A 469 -16.45 -7.83 -14.35
N HIS A 470 -15.35 -7.53 -15.02
CA HIS A 470 -15.10 -7.88 -16.41
C HIS A 470 -14.05 -8.97 -16.52
N TYR A 471 -14.30 -9.95 -17.38
CA TYR A 471 -13.42 -11.07 -17.63
C TYR A 471 -13.18 -11.19 -19.13
N MET A 472 -11.93 -11.03 -19.58
CA MET A 472 -11.58 -11.18 -20.99
C MET A 472 -11.62 -12.66 -21.40
N TYR A 473 -11.00 -13.51 -20.60
CA TYR A 473 -10.97 -14.96 -20.79
C TYR A 473 -11.30 -15.68 -19.48
N VAL A 474 -12.20 -16.66 -19.53
CA VAL A 474 -12.48 -17.56 -18.41
C VAL A 474 -11.99 -18.96 -18.78
N TYR A 475 -11.36 -19.68 -17.85
CA TYR A 475 -10.88 -21.04 -18.08
C TYR A 475 -11.47 -21.99 -17.04
N GLY A 476 -11.89 -23.17 -17.48
CA GLY A 476 -12.45 -24.20 -16.61
C GLY A 476 -11.39 -25.24 -16.22
N GLN A 477 -11.27 -25.57 -14.94
CA GLN A 477 -10.55 -26.76 -14.47
C GLN A 477 -11.53 -27.94 -14.38
N GLY A 478 -11.33 -28.99 -15.20
CA GLY A 478 -12.18 -30.18 -15.20
C GLY A 478 -11.62 -31.35 -16.03
N SER A 479 -12.12 -32.57 -15.79
CA SER A 479 -11.63 -33.84 -16.38
C SER A 479 -11.96 -34.05 -17.87
N PHE A 480 -12.59 -33.08 -18.54
CA PHE A 480 -13.13 -33.20 -19.90
C PHE A 480 -12.23 -32.59 -20.99
N CYS A 481 -10.97 -32.26 -20.67
CA CYS A 481 -10.05 -31.60 -21.60
C CYS A 481 -9.44 -32.55 -22.63
N THR A 482 -9.83 -32.40 -23.89
CA THR A 482 -8.99 -32.77 -25.04
C THR A 482 -8.07 -31.59 -25.35
N GLY A 483 -6.76 -31.78 -25.17
CA GLY A 483 -5.77 -30.70 -25.27
C GLY A 483 -5.86 -29.90 -26.58
N TYR A 484 -5.68 -28.58 -26.47
CA TYR A 484 -5.45 -27.70 -27.61
C TYR A 484 -3.97 -27.79 -28.01
N GLU A 485 -3.66 -27.97 -29.30
CA GLU A 485 -2.29 -28.00 -29.79
C GLU A 485 -1.58 -26.69 -29.43
N GLY A 486 -0.55 -26.78 -28.58
CA GLY A 486 0.28 -25.63 -28.18
C GLY A 486 0.44 -25.45 -26.67
N TYR A 487 -0.40 -26.07 -25.84
CA TYR A 487 -0.23 -26.08 -24.38
C TYR A 487 0.00 -27.51 -23.85
N PRO A 488 0.88 -27.70 -22.84
CA PRO A 488 1.18 -29.01 -22.29
C PRO A 488 -0.08 -29.70 -21.74
N SER A 489 -0.07 -31.03 -21.74
CA SER A 489 -1.23 -31.93 -21.53
C SER A 489 -1.94 -31.82 -20.16
N ASN A 490 -1.48 -30.92 -19.31
CA ASN A 490 -1.92 -30.62 -17.95
C ASN A 490 -2.52 -29.20 -17.81
N TRP A 491 -2.77 -28.49 -18.91
CA TRP A 491 -3.36 -27.13 -18.89
C TRP A 491 -4.90 -27.15 -18.75
N PRO A 492 -5.52 -26.24 -17.95
CA PRO A 492 -6.97 -26.10 -17.85
C PRO A 492 -7.66 -25.88 -19.20
N CYS A 493 -8.86 -26.44 -19.36
CA CYS A 493 -9.66 -26.34 -20.58
C CYS A 493 -9.99 -24.87 -20.88
N PRO A 494 -9.62 -24.35 -22.06
CA PRO A 494 -10.10 -23.05 -22.48
C PRO A 494 -11.59 -23.14 -22.80
N GLN A 495 -12.43 -22.58 -21.93
CA GLN A 495 -13.83 -22.31 -22.22
C GLN A 495 -13.93 -20.84 -22.62
N TRP A 496 -13.88 -20.54 -23.91
CA TRP A 496 -13.79 -19.18 -24.44
C TRP A 496 -15.09 -18.39 -24.21
N TYR A 497 -15.33 -17.99 -22.96
CA TYR A 497 -16.38 -17.07 -22.58
C TYR A 497 -15.73 -15.75 -22.17
N ALA A 498 -16.00 -14.70 -22.93
CA ALA A 498 -15.78 -13.35 -22.44
C ALA A 498 -17.09 -12.88 -21.81
N LYS A 499 -17.06 -12.46 -20.55
CA LYS A 499 -18.23 -11.87 -19.91
C LYS A 499 -18.07 -10.36 -19.98
N ARG A 500 -18.87 -9.73 -20.85
CA ARG A 500 -18.93 -8.26 -20.95
C ARG A 500 -19.36 -7.64 -19.59
N PRO A 501 -19.06 -6.36 -19.33
CA PRO A 501 -19.25 -5.69 -18.03
C PRO A 501 -20.72 -5.43 -17.58
N ASP A 502 -21.67 -6.28 -17.94
CA ASP A 502 -23.11 -6.05 -17.82
C ASP A 502 -23.82 -7.08 -16.94
N SER A 503 -23.29 -7.39 -15.75
CA SER A 503 -24.10 -8.06 -14.72
C SER A 503 -25.10 -7.09 -14.07
N HIS A 504 -26.05 -6.61 -14.89
CA HIS A 504 -27.40 -6.37 -14.40
C HIS A 504 -27.91 -7.69 -13.76
N PRO A 505 -28.65 -7.66 -12.64
CA PRO A 505 -29.13 -8.86 -11.92
C PRO A 505 -30.02 -9.82 -12.75
N THR A 506 -30.26 -9.53 -14.03
CA THR A 506 -31.14 -10.31 -14.92
C THR A 506 -30.39 -11.14 -15.97
N GLY A 507 -29.05 -11.18 -15.97
CA GLY A 507 -28.23 -12.19 -16.65
C GLY A 507 -28.34 -12.31 -18.17
N SER A 508 -27.28 -11.95 -18.90
CA SER A 508 -26.96 -12.61 -20.17
C SER A 508 -25.45 -12.62 -20.38
N ALA A 509 -24.84 -13.81 -20.42
CA ALA A 509 -23.49 -13.97 -20.95
C ALA A 509 -23.57 -13.93 -22.48
N THR A 510 -22.72 -13.14 -23.14
CA THR A 510 -22.59 -13.20 -24.60
C THR A 510 -21.57 -14.29 -24.94
N ILE A 511 -22.03 -15.36 -25.60
CA ILE A 511 -21.14 -16.37 -26.19
C ILE A 511 -20.44 -15.73 -27.38
N GLY A 512 -19.10 -15.82 -27.43
CA GLY A 512 -18.26 -15.14 -28.41
C GLY A 512 -17.55 -13.95 -27.77
N GLY A 513 -16.22 -14.00 -27.80
CA GLY A 513 -15.34 -13.00 -27.18
C GLY A 513 -15.85 -11.57 -27.39
N GLY A 514 -16.08 -10.84 -26.30
CA GLY A 514 -16.01 -9.39 -26.34
C GLY A 514 -14.55 -9.07 -26.61
N VAL A 515 -14.19 -8.93 -27.88
CA VAL A 515 -12.84 -8.53 -28.27
C VAL A 515 -12.67 -7.09 -27.77
N ILE A 516 -11.87 -6.89 -26.73
CA ILE A 516 -11.09 -5.66 -26.65
C ILE A 516 -10.01 -5.86 -27.71
N ASP A 517 -10.22 -5.27 -28.88
CA ASP A 517 -9.29 -5.40 -30.00
C ASP A 517 -8.06 -4.56 -29.72
N LEU A 518 -7.09 -5.10 -28.97
CA LEU A 518 -5.82 -4.42 -28.64
C LEU A 518 -5.03 -3.92 -29.87
N LYS A 519 -5.45 -4.28 -31.10
CA LYS A 519 -4.87 -3.82 -32.36
C LYS A 519 -5.73 -2.78 -33.09
N ASP A 520 -6.88 -2.39 -32.53
CA ASP A 520 -7.69 -1.30 -33.05
C ASP A 520 -6.89 0.01 -32.92
N PRO A 521 -6.59 0.72 -34.02
CA PRO A 521 -5.86 1.98 -33.97
C PRO A 521 -6.64 3.11 -33.26
N SER A 522 -7.93 2.92 -32.94
CA SER A 522 -8.68 3.79 -32.02
C SER A 522 -8.31 3.56 -30.53
N LEU A 523 -7.55 2.50 -30.21
CA LEU A 523 -6.93 2.26 -28.91
C LEU A 523 -5.53 2.84 -28.77
N ALA A 524 -4.97 3.47 -29.82
CA ALA A 524 -3.68 4.17 -29.76
C ALA A 524 -3.68 5.38 -28.79
N SER A 525 -4.84 5.71 -28.23
CA SER A 525 -5.03 6.70 -27.17
C SER A 525 -5.36 6.10 -25.80
N PHE A 526 -5.13 4.81 -25.57
CA PHE A 526 -5.13 4.27 -24.21
C PHE A 526 -3.98 4.93 -23.45
N GLY A 527 -4.36 5.77 -22.49
CA GLY A 527 -3.56 6.85 -21.91
C GLY A 527 -4.46 8.02 -21.47
N ALA A 528 -5.67 7.72 -21.00
CA ALA A 528 -6.64 8.58 -20.30
C ALA A 528 -7.98 7.82 -20.22
N PRO A 529 -8.81 8.00 -19.17
CA PRO A 529 -10.23 7.73 -19.28
C PRO A 529 -10.80 8.69 -20.33
N VAL A 530 -11.23 8.16 -21.48
CA VAL A 530 -12.00 8.96 -22.43
C VAL A 530 -13.34 9.27 -21.79
N ALA A 531 -13.80 10.52 -21.84
CA ALA A 531 -15.14 10.96 -21.40
C ALA A 531 -16.33 10.18 -22.04
N ASN A 532 -16.05 9.21 -22.92
CA ASN A 532 -17.00 8.38 -23.66
C ASN A 532 -16.72 6.86 -23.52
N SER A 533 -16.01 6.40 -22.49
CA SER A 533 -15.95 4.96 -22.19
C SER A 533 -17.36 4.41 -22.02
N VAL A 534 -17.68 3.32 -22.73
CA VAL A 534 -18.98 2.61 -22.66
C VAL A 534 -19.27 2.02 -21.26
N LEU A 535 -18.32 2.17 -20.33
CA LEU A 535 -18.33 1.67 -18.94
C LEU A 535 -18.56 2.77 -17.90
N ILE A 536 -18.54 4.05 -18.30
CA ILE A 536 -18.91 5.19 -17.45
C ILE A 536 -20.38 5.04 -17.02
N ASP A 537 -20.71 5.41 -15.77
CA ASP A 537 -22.07 5.46 -15.21
C ASP A 537 -22.78 4.15 -14.83
N ARG A 538 -22.08 3.01 -14.77
CA ARG A 538 -22.71 1.69 -14.50
C ARG A 538 -22.85 1.30 -13.02
N ILE A 539 -22.19 2.00 -12.10
CA ILE A 539 -22.30 1.73 -10.65
C ILE A 539 -23.15 2.85 -10.00
N PRO A 540 -24.24 2.52 -9.28
CA PRO A 540 -25.20 3.51 -8.78
C PRO A 540 -24.71 4.31 -7.54
N PHE A 541 -23.51 4.04 -7.03
CA PHE A 541 -22.95 4.67 -5.83
C PHE A 541 -21.49 5.10 -6.04
N VAL A 542 -21.06 6.14 -5.30
CA VAL A 542 -19.71 6.71 -5.39
C VAL A 542 -18.72 5.86 -4.59
N LYS A 543 -17.84 5.12 -5.27
CA LYS A 543 -16.66 4.47 -4.66
C LYS A 543 -15.43 5.28 -5.00
N VAL A 544 -15.09 6.29 -4.20
CA VAL A 544 -14.04 7.30 -4.41
C VAL A 544 -12.84 6.76 -5.23
N PRO A 545 -12.88 6.82 -6.57
CA PRO A 545 -11.76 6.39 -7.36
C PRO A 545 -10.88 7.63 -7.51
N ALA A 546 -9.63 7.53 -7.10
CA ALA A 546 -8.61 8.48 -7.50
C ALA A 546 -7.85 7.85 -8.66
N ASP A 547 -7.46 8.65 -9.65
CA ASP A 547 -6.49 8.19 -10.67
C ASP A 547 -5.12 7.94 -10.03
N LEU A 548 -4.16 7.44 -10.82
CA LEU A 548 -2.81 7.15 -10.32
C LEU A 548 -2.05 8.41 -9.84
N TYR A 549 -2.55 9.61 -10.16
CA TYR A 549 -2.03 10.90 -9.75
C TYR A 549 -2.78 11.52 -8.56
N GLY A 550 -3.78 10.83 -8.01
CA GLY A 550 -4.56 11.32 -6.89
C GLY A 550 -5.61 12.37 -7.27
N ASN A 551 -6.06 12.44 -8.54
CA ASN A 551 -7.18 13.28 -8.94
C ASN A 551 -8.52 12.54 -8.76
N PRO A 552 -9.61 13.24 -8.39
CA PRO A 552 -10.92 12.62 -8.24
C PRO A 552 -11.44 12.19 -9.61
N ARG A 553 -11.85 10.93 -9.76
CA ARG A 553 -12.70 10.54 -10.87
C ARG A 553 -14.09 11.13 -10.64
N ILE A 554 -14.43 12.18 -11.40
CA ILE A 554 -15.64 13.00 -11.25
C ILE A 554 -16.94 12.33 -11.74
N GLY A 555 -16.92 11.04 -12.11
CA GLY A 555 -18.07 10.28 -12.59
C GLY A 555 -18.43 9.08 -11.70
N LYS A 556 -19.63 8.52 -11.88
CA LYS A 556 -19.97 7.19 -11.34
C LYS A 556 -18.97 6.19 -11.91
N SER A 557 -18.40 5.36 -11.04
CA SER A 557 -17.11 4.68 -11.25
C SER A 557 -16.96 3.97 -12.60
N ASP A 558 -15.90 4.35 -13.31
CA ASP A 558 -15.29 3.55 -14.37
C ASP A 558 -14.89 2.18 -13.82
N ILE A 559 -15.26 1.12 -14.53
CA ILE A 559 -14.88 -0.25 -14.19
C ILE A 559 -13.38 -0.45 -14.50
N GLY A 560 -12.60 -0.86 -13.49
CA GLY A 560 -11.16 -1.11 -13.59
C GLY A 560 -10.26 0.12 -13.40
N ALA A 561 -9.03 -0.14 -12.96
CA ALA A 561 -7.94 0.83 -12.93
C ALA A 561 -7.07 0.65 -14.20
N ILE A 562 -7.58 0.95 -15.40
CA ILE A 562 -6.75 0.88 -16.61
C ILE A 562 -6.24 2.27 -16.99
N GLU A 563 -4.99 2.55 -16.59
CA GLU A 563 -4.18 3.69 -17.05
C GLU A 563 -2.82 3.16 -17.54
N ALA A 564 -2.81 2.67 -18.78
CA ALA A 564 -1.58 2.32 -19.51
C ALA A 564 -1.51 3.19 -20.77
N SER A 565 -0.39 3.89 -20.97
CA SER A 565 -0.02 4.53 -22.23
C SER A 565 0.74 3.53 -23.09
N PHE A 566 0.17 3.07 -24.19
CA PHE A 566 0.94 2.35 -25.21
C PHE A 566 1.74 3.37 -26.03
N SER A 567 3.00 3.61 -25.67
CA SER A 567 3.96 4.00 -26.71
C SER A 567 4.43 2.72 -27.40
N GLU A 568 4.51 2.72 -28.74
CA GLU A 568 5.11 1.64 -29.54
C GLU A 568 6.63 1.47 -29.29
N SER A 569 7.16 2.25 -28.37
CA SER A 569 8.47 2.10 -27.77
C SER A 569 8.24 1.80 -26.29
N PRO A 570 9.04 0.93 -25.63
CA PRO A 570 9.08 0.99 -24.17
C PRO A 570 9.19 2.47 -23.76
N PRO A 571 8.50 2.94 -22.70
CA PRO A 571 8.78 4.28 -22.21
C PRO A 571 10.29 4.39 -22.15
N ASP A 572 10.87 5.41 -22.82
CA ASP A 572 12.30 5.66 -22.74
C ASP A 572 12.67 5.43 -21.29
N ALA A 573 13.54 4.45 -21.03
CA ALA A 573 13.93 4.08 -19.67
C ALA A 573 14.07 5.39 -18.92
N ILE A 574 13.20 5.66 -17.91
CA ILE A 574 13.10 6.96 -17.23
C ILE A 574 14.52 7.44 -17.15
N SER A 575 14.85 8.48 -17.92
CA SER A 575 16.24 8.78 -18.24
C SER A 575 16.94 8.79 -16.90
N VAL A 576 17.75 7.75 -16.64
CA VAL A 576 18.42 7.65 -15.35
C VAL A 576 19.16 8.97 -15.33
N PRO A 577 18.85 9.88 -14.38
CA PRO A 577 19.31 11.25 -14.54
C PRO A 577 20.82 11.18 -14.77
N ALA A 578 21.35 12.04 -15.64
CA ALA A 578 22.68 11.85 -16.22
C ALA A 578 23.81 11.71 -15.16
N ASP A 579 23.51 11.92 -13.88
CA ASP A 579 24.27 11.59 -12.69
C ASP A 579 24.37 10.10 -12.32
N PHE A 580 23.73 9.17 -13.05
CA PHE A 580 23.73 7.72 -12.77
C PHE A 580 24.64 6.85 -13.65
N GLN A 581 25.46 7.45 -14.51
CA GLN A 581 26.58 6.73 -15.12
C GLN A 581 27.66 6.53 -14.04
N LEU A 582 27.57 5.41 -13.30
CA LEU A 582 28.65 4.94 -12.45
C LEU A 582 29.92 4.79 -13.31
N LYS A 583 30.96 5.54 -12.97
CA LYS A 583 32.34 5.08 -13.18
C LYS A 583 32.71 4.10 -12.10
#